data_AF-A0A512J8M1-F1
#
_entry.id   AF-A0A512J8M1-F1
#
_cell.length_a   1.000
_cell.length_b   1.000
_cell.length_c   1.000
_cell.angle_alpha   90.00
_cell.angle_beta   90.00
_cell.angle_gamma   90.00
#
_symmetry.space_group_name_H-M   'P 1'
#
loop_
_entity.id
_entity.type
_entity.pdbx_description
1 polymer ?
#
loop_
_entity_poly.entity_id
_entity_poly.type
_entity_poly.pdbx_seq_one_letter_code
_entity_poly.pdbx_strand_id
1 'polypeptide(L)' 'MLSGSLDDGSRGLAAINGVGGLSMVLTPDALPLRGMPENAIAYDGPINLIGSPAEIAQAICAAVQRVQPIPSAST' A
#
# COMPACT_ATOMS: atom_id res chain seq x y z
N MET A 1 3.06 1.49 0.70
CA MET A 1 4.01 2.51 1.15
C MET A 1 4.61 2.08 2.46
N LEU A 2 5.94 2.15 2.54
CA LEU A 2 6.72 1.68 3.69
C LEU A 2 7.42 2.88 4.35
N SER A 3 8.30 2.61 5.32
CA SER A 3 9.06 3.64 6.02
C SER A 3 9.99 4.39 5.07
N GLY A 4 10.10 5.70 5.25
CA GLY A 4 11.12 6.54 4.62
C GLY A 4 10.79 8.02 4.76
N SER A 5 11.74 8.87 4.37
CA SER A 5 11.65 10.33 4.44
C SER A 5 11.19 10.92 3.10
N LEU A 6 10.57 12.11 3.13
CA LEU A 6 9.95 12.88 2.02
C LEU A 6 8.47 12.55 1.73
N ASP A 7 7.88 13.29 0.78
CA ASP A 7 6.42 13.40 0.58
C ASP A 7 5.92 12.69 -0.70
N ASP A 8 6.83 12.12 -1.49
CA ASP A 8 6.64 11.79 -2.91
C ASP A 8 5.49 10.77 -3.17
N GLY A 9 5.39 9.72 -2.36
CA GLY A 9 4.58 8.55 -2.75
C GLY A 9 3.06 8.69 -2.63
N SER A 10 2.53 9.73 -1.96
CA SER A 10 1.09 9.85 -1.67
C SER A 10 0.25 10.04 -2.93
N ARG A 11 0.78 10.83 -3.88
CA ARG A 11 0.15 11.04 -5.19
C ARG A 11 0.14 9.77 -6.04
N GLY A 12 1.20 8.97 -5.96
CA GLY A 12 1.27 7.66 -6.61
C GLY A 12 0.23 6.69 -6.07
N LEU A 13 0.05 6.63 -4.74
CA LEU A 13 -0.99 5.81 -4.13
C LEU A 13 -2.40 6.23 -4.57
N ALA A 14 -2.68 7.52 -4.62
CA ALA A 14 -3.95 8.03 -5.09
C ALA A 14 -4.20 7.67 -6.57
N ALA A 15 -3.18 7.77 -7.42
CA ALA A 15 -3.27 7.38 -8.82
C ALA A 15 -3.51 5.87 -9.00
N ILE A 16 -2.79 5.02 -8.24
CA ILE A 16 -2.97 3.56 -8.26
C ILE A 16 -4.40 3.18 -7.86
N ASN A 17 -4.90 3.77 -6.77
CA ASN A 17 -6.26 3.49 -6.31
C ASN A 17 -7.31 4.00 -7.30
N GLY A 18 -7.10 5.17 -7.90
CA GLY A 18 -8.00 5.78 -8.89
C GLY A 18 -8.24 4.92 -10.14
N VAL A 19 -7.35 3.97 -10.45
CA VAL A 19 -7.49 3.01 -11.56
C VAL A 19 -7.90 1.60 -11.09
N GLY A 20 -8.34 1.45 -9.85
CA GLY A 20 -8.80 0.18 -9.25
C GLY A 20 -7.69 -0.67 -8.63
N GLY A 21 -6.47 -0.15 -8.51
CA GLY A 21 -5.38 -0.79 -7.77
C GLY A 21 -5.55 -0.69 -6.25
N LEU A 22 -4.77 -1.48 -5.52
CA LEU A 22 -4.78 -1.46 -4.05
C LEU A 22 -3.65 -0.57 -3.50
N SER A 23 -4.01 0.28 -2.54
CA SER A 23 -3.10 1.18 -1.83
C SER A 23 -3.03 0.78 -0.36
N MET A 24 -1.82 0.49 0.12
CA MET A 24 -1.56 0.05 1.49
C MET A 24 -0.46 0.90 2.12
N VAL A 25 -0.58 1.27 3.39
CA VAL A 25 0.34 2.16 4.10
C VAL A 25 0.72 1.52 5.44
N LEU A 26 1.98 1.66 5.86
CA LEU A 26 2.38 1.23 7.20
C LEU A 26 1.66 2.04 8.27
N THR A 27 1.28 1.40 9.37
CA THR A 27 0.90 2.10 10.58
C THR A 27 2.07 2.98 11.06
N PRO A 28 1.88 4.29 11.23
CA PRO A 28 2.85 5.19 11.86
C PRO A 28 3.34 4.68 13.21
N ASP A 29 4.63 4.83 13.49
CA ASP A 29 5.13 4.65 14.86
C ASP A 29 4.64 5.79 15.75
N ALA A 30 4.51 5.54 17.06
CA ALA A 30 3.95 6.51 18.01
C ALA A 30 4.80 7.78 18.22
N LEU A 31 6.03 7.81 17.69
CA LEU A 31 6.92 8.97 17.77
C LEU A 31 6.61 9.95 16.63
N PRO A 32 6.71 11.28 16.86
CA PRO A 32 6.18 12.32 15.96
C PRO A 32 7.04 12.57 14.72
N LEU A 33 7.67 11.55 14.16
CA LEU A 33 8.38 11.67 12.90
C LEU A 33 7.36 11.75 11.77
N ARG A 34 7.18 12.95 11.20
CA ARG A 34 6.46 13.11 9.93
C ARG A 34 7.23 12.39 8.83
N GLY A 35 6.90 11.13 8.58
CA GLY A 35 7.42 10.32 7.50
C GLY A 35 6.43 10.19 6.35
N MET A 36 6.82 9.39 5.37
CA MET A 36 5.95 9.05 4.23
C MET A 36 4.58 8.48 4.65
N PRO A 37 4.47 7.55 5.61
CA PRO A 37 3.19 6.99 6.01
C PRO A 37 2.20 8.04 6.53
N GLU A 38 2.67 8.96 7.37
CA GLU A 38 1.88 10.06 7.92
C GLU A 38 1.41 10.99 6.81
N ASN A 39 2.28 11.29 5.83
CA ASN A 39 1.93 12.12 4.69
C ASN A 39 0.88 11.46 3.78
N ALA A 40 0.96 10.14 3.55
CA ALA A 40 -0.04 9.43 2.75
C ALA A 40 -1.40 9.39 3.42
N ILE A 41 -1.44 9.21 4.74
CA ILE A 41 -2.68 9.26 5.52
C ILE A 41 -3.29 10.67 5.48
N ALA A 42 -2.45 11.71 5.58
CA ALA A 42 -2.90 13.11 5.54
C ALA A 42 -3.33 13.60 4.15
N TYR A 43 -2.90 12.92 3.07
CA TYR A 43 -3.23 13.30 1.69
C TYR A 43 -4.73 13.14 1.34
N ASP A 44 -5.51 12.47 2.20
CA ASP A 44 -6.97 12.24 2.03
C ASP A 44 -7.32 11.50 0.73
N GLY A 45 -6.36 10.70 0.22
CA GLY A 45 -6.58 9.76 -0.87
C GLY A 45 -7.13 8.43 -0.36
N PRO A 46 -7.87 7.66 -1.19
CA PRO A 46 -8.37 6.35 -0.79
C PRO A 46 -7.23 5.37 -0.47
N ILE A 47 -7.21 4.89 0.78
CA ILE A 47 -6.27 3.87 1.28
C ILE A 47 -7.08 2.63 1.64
N ASN A 48 -6.68 1.46 1.11
CA ASN A 48 -7.37 0.20 1.37
C ASN A 48 -6.95 -0.45 2.69
N LEU A 49 -5.71 -0.20 3.13
CA LEU A 49 -5.16 -0.76 4.36
C LEU A 49 -4.13 0.18 4.99
N ILE A 50 -4.27 0.42 6.28
CA ILE A 50 -3.21 0.93 7.14
C ILE A 50 -2.91 -0.17 8.15
N GLY A 51 -1.68 -0.68 8.20
CA GLY A 51 -1.37 -1.85 9.02
C GLY A 51 0.13 -2.09 9.23
N SER A 52 0.43 -3.07 10.08
CA SER A 52 1.78 -3.58 10.30
C SER A 52 2.36 -4.24 9.04
N PRO A 53 3.68 -4.47 8.98
CA PRO A 53 4.29 -5.21 7.87
C PRO A 53 3.66 -6.59 7.64
N ALA A 54 3.26 -7.29 8.71
CA ALA A 54 2.62 -8.60 8.62
C ALA A 54 1.23 -8.53 7.97
N GLU A 55 0.41 -7.54 8.36
CA GLU A 55 -0.91 -7.32 7.77
C GLU A 55 -0.81 -6.91 6.30
N ILE A 56 0.16 -6.07 5.96
CA ILE A 56 0.43 -5.69 4.57
C ILE A 56 0.85 -6.91 3.74
N ALA A 57 1.76 -7.74 4.25
CA ALA A 57 2.17 -8.95 3.55
C ALA A 57 0.99 -9.90 3.31
N GLN A 58 0.15 -10.11 4.33
CA GLN A 58 -1.06 -10.92 4.21
C GLN A 58 -2.03 -10.37 3.17
N ALA A 59 -2.25 -9.06 3.15
CA ALA A 59 -3.12 -8.40 2.19
C ALA A 59 -2.59 -8.51 0.76
N ILE A 60 -1.28 -8.39 0.54
CA ILE A 60 -0.63 -8.61 -0.76
C ILE A 60 -0.86 -10.05 -1.24
N CYS A 61 -0.59 -11.05 -0.40
CA CYS A 61 -0.81 -12.45 -0.76
C CYS A 61 -2.27 -12.70 -1.15
N ALA A 62 -3.22 -12.19 -0.36
CA ALA A 62 -4.65 -12.36 -0.62
C ALA A 62 -5.13 -11.61 -1.89
N ALA A 63 -4.49 -10.51 -2.26
CA ALA A 63 -4.80 -9.76 -3.47
C ALA A 63 -4.28 -10.48 -4.72
N VAL A 64 -3.03 -10.96 -4.68
CA VAL A 64 -2.40 -11.64 -5.81
C VAL A 64 -3.05 -13.00 -6.07
N GLN A 65 -3.43 -13.76 -5.03
CA GLN A 65 -4.10 -15.05 -5.21
C GLN A 65 -5.52 -14.95 -5.81
N ARG A 66 -6.18 -13.79 -5.68
CA ARG A 66 -7.48 -13.53 -6.33
C ARG A 66 -7.34 -13.31 -7.85
N VAL A 67 -6.20 -12.81 -8.29
CA VAL A 67 -5.85 -12.72 -9.71
C VAL A 67 -5.27 -14.07 -10.09
N GLN A 68 -6.00 -14.88 -10.87
CA GLN A 68 -5.56 -16.24 -11.16
C GLN A 68 -4.10 -16.27 -11.66
N PRO A 69 -3.26 -17.22 -11.17
CA PRO A 69 -1.94 -17.41 -11.76
C PRO A 69 -2.11 -17.76 -13.24
N ILE A 70 -1.30 -17.11 -14.08
CA ILE A 70 -1.23 -17.39 -15.51
C ILE A 70 -0.97 -18.90 -15.66
N PRO A 71 -1.86 -19.69 -16.29
CA PRO A 71 -1.63 -21.12 -16.42
C PRO A 71 -0.31 -21.36 -17.12
N SER A 72 0.57 -22.16 -16.51
CA SER A 72 1.80 -22.61 -17.19
C SER A 72 1.41 -23.26 -18.51
N ALA A 73 1.95 -22.74 -19.61
CA ALA A 73 1.72 -23.31 -20.93
C ALA A 73 2.08 -24.80 -20.91
N SER A 74 1.10 -25.65 -21.21
CA SER A 74 1.32 -27.08 -21.38
C SER A 74 2.18 -27.28 -22.63
N THR A 75 3.34 -27.91 -22.46
CA THR A 75 4.21 -28.39 -23.55
C THR A 75 3.57 -29.59 -24.24
#